data_AF-A0A964P856-F1
#
_entry.id   AF-A0A964P856-F1
#
_cell.length_a   1.000
_cell.length_b   1.000
_cell.length_c   1.000
_cell.angle_alpha   90.00
_cell.angle_beta   90.00
_cell.angle_gamma   90.00
#
_symmetry.space_group_name_H-M   'P 1'
#
loop_
_entity.id
_entity.type
_entity.pdbx_description
1 polymer ?
#
loop_
_entity_poly.entity_id
_entity_poly.type
_entity_poly.pdbx_seq_one_letter_code
_entity_poly.pdbx_strand_id
1 'polypeptide(L)'
;MHALDAAFGGAGLTKPERATLKKVICNIVEKILERDGPEAALKEIYNRHSPVDYDTGEARAASELRDVMEDVFGFDLGGDQDLNSRADLMEQLSAQMEDIKQREQDWQEKRQLRKKTAKQLAREQADKAEADQASQSLREVYRKLVSALHPDREPDAQERERKTGLMQRVNQAYDKGDLLQLLQLQLELEHIDPQAMASLSESRLKHFNKILKEQLEEIDLEISRLEMPLRHQINLAGSVKLVPEQFMPMLSLDIAQLKRDTDQVKQQLSLPKNLPAFKRWIKEQEWALRAKKKYGGGFDFF
;
A
#
# COMPACT_ATOMS: atom_id res chain seq x y z
N MET A 1 10.72 -4.09 -29.66
CA MET A 1 10.53 -3.19 -30.83
C MET A 1 11.53 -3.39 -31.95
N HIS A 2 12.84 -3.34 -31.70
CA HIS A 2 13.87 -3.53 -32.75
C HIS A 2 13.74 -4.81 -33.58
N ALA A 3 13.32 -5.93 -32.99
CA ALA A 3 13.10 -7.18 -33.73
C ALA A 3 11.92 -7.12 -34.71
N LEU A 4 10.87 -6.35 -34.40
CA LEU A 4 9.72 -6.13 -35.29
C LEU A 4 10.07 -5.15 -36.41
N ASP A 5 10.84 -4.10 -36.10
CA ASP A 5 11.37 -3.14 -37.08
C ASP A 5 12.31 -3.83 -38.08
N ALA A 6 13.25 -4.65 -37.60
CA ALA A 6 14.12 -5.45 -38.45
C ALA A 6 13.34 -6.44 -39.35
N ALA A 7 12.29 -7.06 -38.82
CA ALA A 7 11.45 -7.99 -39.57
C ALA A 7 10.58 -7.31 -40.63
N PHE A 8 10.25 -6.02 -40.46
CA PHE A 8 9.58 -5.23 -41.50
C PHE A 8 10.46 -5.08 -42.76
N GLY A 9 11.79 -4.96 -42.59
CA GLY A 9 12.76 -4.87 -43.69
C GLY A 9 13.07 -6.22 -44.37
N GLY A 10 12.64 -7.34 -43.79
CA GLY A 10 12.95 -8.68 -44.29
C GLY A 10 12.20 -9.07 -45.58
N ALA A 11 12.86 -9.81 -46.46
CA ALA A 11 12.24 -10.39 -47.65
C ALA A 11 11.31 -11.56 -47.25
N GLY A 12 10.00 -11.37 -47.36
CA GLY A 12 9.02 -12.43 -47.07
C GLY A 12 7.58 -11.97 -46.81
N LEU A 13 7.38 -10.70 -46.47
CA LEU A 13 6.05 -10.11 -46.20
C LEU A 13 5.39 -9.54 -47.45
N THR A 14 4.11 -9.82 -47.62
CA THR A 14 3.24 -9.24 -48.65
C THR A 14 2.87 -7.79 -48.31
N LYS A 15 2.40 -7.02 -49.31
CA LYS A 15 1.93 -5.64 -49.11
C LYS A 15 0.89 -5.47 -47.98
N PRO A 16 -0.18 -6.29 -47.88
CA PRO A 16 -1.15 -6.17 -46.78
C PRO A 16 -0.57 -6.55 -45.41
N GLU A 17 0.30 -7.55 -45.34
CA GLU A 17 1.00 -7.94 -44.10
C GLU A 17 1.90 -6.79 -43.59
N ARG A 18 2.63 -6.12 -44.49
CA ARG A 18 3.44 -4.95 -44.15
C ARG A 18 2.60 -3.78 -43.67
N ALA A 19 1.45 -3.52 -44.30
CA ALA A 19 0.55 -2.44 -43.87
C ALA A 19 -0.04 -2.71 -42.47
N THR A 20 -0.33 -3.97 -42.15
CA THR A 20 -0.77 -4.37 -40.81
C THR A 20 0.38 -4.23 -39.81
N LEU A 21 1.57 -4.70 -40.14
CA LEU A 21 2.74 -4.60 -39.28
C LEU A 21 3.11 -3.15 -38.95
N LYS A 22 3.02 -2.22 -39.91
CA LYS A 22 3.20 -0.78 -39.65
C LYS A 22 2.27 -0.27 -38.55
N LYS A 23 0.98 -0.58 -38.65
CA LYS A 23 -0.03 -0.16 -37.66
C LYS A 23 0.25 -0.75 -36.28
N VAL A 24 0.63 -2.03 -36.23
CA VAL A 24 0.98 -2.70 -34.97
C VAL A 24 2.24 -2.07 -34.35
N ILE A 25 3.27 -1.77 -35.15
CA ILE A 25 4.48 -1.10 -34.66
C ILE A 25 4.12 0.29 -34.11
N CYS A 26 3.38 1.10 -34.86
CA CYS A 26 2.96 2.43 -34.40
C CYS A 26 2.18 2.36 -33.09
N ASN A 27 1.16 1.49 -32.99
CA ASN A 27 0.35 1.35 -31.77
C ASN A 27 1.17 0.91 -30.55
N ILE A 28 2.14 0.00 -30.73
CA ILE A 28 2.98 -0.46 -29.61
C ILE A 28 3.97 0.63 -29.21
N VAL A 29 4.60 1.32 -30.17
CA VAL A 29 5.51 2.43 -29.86
C VAL A 29 4.76 3.55 -29.13
N GLU A 30 3.58 3.93 -29.60
CA GLU A 30 2.73 4.96 -28.98
C GLU A 30 2.43 4.60 -27.52
N LYS A 31 1.95 3.38 -27.24
CA LYS A 31 1.69 2.93 -25.86
C LYS A 31 2.94 2.94 -24.96
N ILE A 32 4.12 2.63 -25.51
CA ILE A 32 5.38 2.65 -24.73
C ILE A 32 5.78 4.10 -24.44
N LEU A 33 5.70 4.98 -25.44
CA LEU A 33 6.02 6.40 -25.29
C LEU A 33 5.07 7.12 -24.32
N GLU A 34 3.79 6.73 -24.31
CA GLU A 34 2.80 7.22 -23.34
C GLU A 34 3.12 6.80 -21.90
N ARG A 35 3.66 5.60 -21.69
CA ARG A 35 3.92 5.04 -20.35
C ARG A 35 5.27 5.47 -19.78
N ASP A 36 6.32 5.35 -20.59
CA ASP A 36 7.72 5.47 -20.15
C ASP A 36 8.36 6.82 -20.53
N GLY A 37 7.64 7.64 -21.31
CA GLY A 37 8.09 8.96 -21.75
C GLY A 37 8.83 8.95 -23.11
N PRO A 38 9.24 10.14 -23.59
CA PRO A 38 9.77 10.30 -24.94
C PRO A 38 11.19 9.74 -25.10
N GLU A 39 11.32 8.58 -25.76
CA GLU A 39 12.62 8.02 -26.15
C GLU A 39 12.92 8.27 -27.64
N ALA A 40 14.06 8.92 -27.94
CA ALA A 40 14.44 9.30 -29.30
C ALA A 40 14.50 8.10 -30.29
N ALA A 41 15.02 6.96 -29.84
CA ALA A 41 15.11 5.76 -30.66
C ALA A 41 13.73 5.18 -31.01
N LEU A 42 12.76 5.26 -30.09
CA LEU A 42 11.39 4.81 -30.33
C LEU A 42 10.63 5.78 -31.22
N LYS A 43 10.80 7.10 -31.03
CA LYS A 43 10.25 8.11 -31.95
C LYS A 43 10.73 7.92 -33.38
N GLU A 44 12.01 7.59 -33.59
CA GLU A 44 12.54 7.31 -34.92
C GLU A 44 11.87 6.09 -35.57
N ILE A 45 11.67 5.02 -34.79
CA ILE A 45 10.95 3.83 -35.26
C ILE A 45 9.49 4.18 -35.60
N TYR A 46 8.80 4.96 -34.77
CA TYR A 46 7.44 5.42 -35.05
C TYR A 46 7.37 6.21 -36.36
N ASN A 47 8.26 7.22 -36.52
CA ASN A 47 8.30 8.10 -37.68
C ASN A 47 8.60 7.35 -39.00
N ARG A 48 9.32 6.22 -38.93
CA ARG A 48 9.60 5.37 -40.10
C ARG A 48 8.37 4.62 -40.61
N HIS A 49 7.44 4.28 -39.72
CA HIS A 49 6.26 3.46 -40.04
C HIS A 49 4.97 4.26 -40.13
N SER A 50 4.90 5.42 -39.46
CA SER A 50 3.77 6.34 -39.43
C SER A 50 3.81 7.33 -40.61
N PRO A 51 2.66 7.75 -41.15
CA PRO A 51 2.56 8.85 -42.12
C PRO A 51 2.72 10.25 -41.50
N VAL A 52 2.61 10.37 -40.18
CA VAL A 52 2.75 11.63 -39.42
C VAL A 52 3.84 11.41 -38.36
N ASP A 53 4.75 12.35 -38.19
CA ASP A 53 5.75 12.27 -37.13
C ASP A 53 5.09 12.32 -35.75
N TYR A 54 5.71 11.66 -34.78
CA TYR A 54 5.17 11.50 -33.43
C TYR A 54 4.89 12.86 -32.77
N ASP A 55 5.84 13.79 -32.85
CA ASP A 55 5.75 15.08 -32.18
C ASP A 55 4.62 15.95 -32.76
N THR A 56 4.43 15.95 -34.09
CA THR A 56 3.30 16.64 -34.73
C THR A 56 1.96 16.01 -34.41
N GLY A 57 1.89 14.67 -34.32
CA GLY A 57 0.68 13.96 -33.91
C GLY A 57 0.30 14.28 -32.46
N GLU A 58 1.30 14.27 -31.59
CA GLU A 58 1.13 14.52 -30.17
C GLU A 58 0.75 15.97 -29.87
N ALA A 59 1.37 16.95 -30.56
CA ALA A 59 0.99 18.36 -30.45
C ALA A 59 -0.46 18.62 -30.89
N ARG A 60 -0.95 17.91 -31.93
CA ARG A 60 -2.36 17.99 -32.35
C ARG A 60 -3.30 17.40 -31.30
N ALA A 61 -2.98 16.22 -30.78
CA ALA A 61 -3.77 15.57 -29.73
C ALA A 61 -3.80 16.40 -28.44
N ALA A 62 -2.68 17.03 -28.09
CA ALA A 62 -2.58 17.97 -26.98
C ALA A 62 -3.48 19.20 -27.21
N SER A 63 -3.45 19.79 -28.40
CA SER A 63 -4.35 20.91 -28.75
C SER A 63 -5.82 20.51 -28.66
N GLU A 64 -6.22 19.36 -29.21
CA GLU A 64 -7.60 18.88 -29.16
C GLU A 64 -8.05 18.60 -27.70
N LEU A 65 -7.19 18.01 -26.87
CA LEU A 65 -7.50 17.76 -25.47
C LEU A 65 -7.67 19.07 -24.69
N ARG A 66 -6.82 20.06 -24.95
CA ARG A 66 -6.92 21.40 -24.36
C ARG A 66 -8.26 22.03 -24.69
N ASP A 67 -8.62 22.08 -25.97
CA ASP A 67 -9.89 22.67 -26.42
C ASP A 67 -11.08 22.01 -25.72
N VAL A 68 -11.07 20.66 -25.60
CA VAL A 68 -12.11 19.93 -24.86
C VAL A 68 -12.14 20.29 -23.37
N MET A 69 -10.98 20.44 -22.73
CA MET A 69 -10.91 20.78 -21.30
C MET A 69 -11.36 22.21 -21.01
N GLU A 70 -10.99 23.16 -21.86
CA GLU A 70 -11.42 24.56 -21.77
C GLU A 70 -12.92 24.68 -22.03
N ASP A 71 -13.43 24.11 -23.14
CA ASP A 71 -14.83 24.28 -23.55
C ASP A 71 -15.82 23.47 -22.70
N VAL A 72 -15.47 22.25 -22.31
CA VAL A 72 -16.40 21.34 -21.62
C VAL A 72 -16.32 21.49 -20.10
N PHE A 73 -15.11 21.65 -19.57
CA PHE A 73 -14.86 21.63 -18.13
C PHE A 73 -14.54 23.00 -17.54
N GLY A 74 -14.33 24.03 -18.38
CA GLY A 74 -14.06 25.39 -17.94
C GLY A 74 -12.72 25.57 -17.23
N PHE A 75 -11.76 24.66 -17.46
CA PHE A 75 -10.39 24.82 -16.97
C PHE A 75 -9.66 25.80 -17.86
N ASP A 76 -9.18 26.92 -17.32
CA ASP A 76 -8.24 27.79 -18.02
C ASP A 76 -6.84 27.18 -17.97
N LEU A 77 -6.43 26.53 -19.06
CA LEU A 77 -5.14 25.87 -19.18
C LEU A 77 -4.05 26.78 -19.74
N GLY A 78 -4.39 28.03 -20.10
CA GLY A 78 -3.46 29.01 -20.65
C GLY A 78 -2.88 28.63 -22.02
N GLY A 79 -2.63 29.62 -22.88
CA GLY A 79 -2.07 29.40 -24.22
C GLY A 79 -0.56 29.14 -24.24
N ASP A 80 -0.02 28.38 -23.29
CA ASP A 80 1.42 28.21 -23.17
C ASP A 80 1.96 27.30 -24.27
N GLN A 81 2.90 27.83 -25.05
CA GLN A 81 3.44 27.22 -26.27
C GLN A 81 4.38 26.03 -26.01
N ASP A 82 4.70 25.76 -24.74
CA ASP A 82 5.60 24.68 -24.33
C ASP A 82 4.89 23.35 -24.06
N LEU A 83 3.55 23.33 -24.03
CA LEU A 83 2.73 22.13 -23.78
C LEU A 83 2.48 21.36 -25.08
N ASN A 84 3.56 20.86 -25.67
CA ASN A 84 3.54 20.16 -26.95
C ASN A 84 3.21 18.66 -26.81
N SER A 85 2.95 18.18 -25.59
CA SER A 85 2.54 16.81 -25.36
C SER A 85 1.31 16.66 -24.48
N ARG A 86 0.58 15.55 -24.67
CA ARG A 86 -0.58 15.22 -23.84
C ARG A 86 -0.19 14.97 -22.39
N ALA A 87 1.02 14.46 -22.16
CA ALA A 87 1.59 14.23 -20.83
C ALA A 87 1.76 15.56 -20.08
N ASP A 88 2.33 16.58 -20.73
CA ASP A 88 2.55 17.89 -20.10
C ASP A 88 1.22 18.56 -19.69
N LEU A 89 0.19 18.43 -20.54
CA LEU A 89 -1.16 18.93 -20.22
C LEU A 89 -1.79 18.21 -19.02
N MET A 90 -1.65 16.88 -18.96
CA MET A 90 -2.17 16.11 -17.83
C MET A 90 -1.42 16.40 -16.55
N GLU A 91 -0.11 16.63 -16.62
CA GLU A 91 0.70 17.04 -15.47
C GLU A 91 0.26 18.41 -14.95
N GLN A 92 0.08 19.40 -15.84
CA GLN A 92 -0.42 20.72 -15.46
C GLN A 92 -1.82 20.65 -14.83
N LEU A 93 -2.73 19.86 -15.41
CA LEU A 93 -4.06 19.66 -14.86
C LEU A 93 -3.99 19.02 -13.46
N SER A 94 -3.12 18.03 -13.27
CA SER A 94 -2.91 17.39 -11.98
C SER A 94 -2.36 18.37 -10.94
N ALA A 95 -1.43 19.24 -11.34
CA ALA A 95 -0.88 20.29 -10.49
C ALA A 95 -1.94 21.32 -10.10
N GLN A 96 -2.80 21.72 -11.05
CA GLN A 96 -3.91 22.64 -10.79
C GLN A 96 -4.96 22.01 -9.85
N MET A 97 -5.29 20.72 -10.03
CA MET A 97 -6.16 20.00 -9.10
C MET A 97 -5.54 19.86 -7.71
N GLU A 98 -4.24 19.60 -7.62
CA GLU A 98 -3.55 19.50 -6.33
C GLU A 98 -3.48 20.85 -5.63
N ASP A 99 -3.29 21.97 -6.34
CA ASP A 99 -3.37 23.32 -5.76
C ASP A 99 -4.80 23.63 -5.26
N ILE A 100 -5.84 23.27 -6.01
CA ILE A 100 -7.23 23.40 -5.54
C ILE A 100 -7.45 22.59 -4.26
N LYS A 101 -6.97 21.35 -4.23
CA LYS A 101 -7.08 20.44 -3.09
C LYS A 101 -6.26 20.92 -1.90
N GLN A 102 -5.05 21.45 -2.11
CA GLN A 102 -4.22 22.05 -1.06
C GLN A 102 -4.89 23.29 -0.48
N ARG A 103 -5.47 24.17 -1.31
CA ARG A 103 -6.25 25.31 -0.82
C ARG A 103 -7.46 24.89 0.00
N GLU A 104 -8.12 23.80 -0.39
CA GLU A 104 -9.23 23.23 0.38
C GLU A 104 -8.74 22.64 1.71
N GLN A 105 -7.62 21.91 1.69
CA GLN A 105 -6.97 21.38 2.89
C GLN A 105 -6.52 22.51 3.83
N ASP A 106 -5.82 23.53 3.33
CA ASP A 106 -5.44 24.73 4.06
C ASP A 106 -6.65 25.45 4.65
N TRP A 107 -7.76 25.50 3.92
CA TRP A 107 -9.00 26.07 4.41
C TRP A 107 -9.61 25.21 5.53
N GLN A 108 -9.58 23.89 5.40
CA GLN A 108 -10.00 22.96 6.46
C GLN A 108 -9.07 22.99 7.67
N GLU A 109 -7.76 23.06 7.47
CA GLU A 109 -6.75 23.17 8.52
C GLU A 109 -6.86 24.51 9.24
N LYS A 110 -7.02 25.63 8.53
CA LYS A 110 -7.36 26.93 9.14
C LYS A 110 -8.66 26.84 9.94
N ARG A 111 -9.65 26.08 9.45
CA ARG A 111 -10.89 25.81 10.18
C ARG A 111 -10.68 24.93 11.42
N GLN A 112 -9.73 24.00 11.42
CA GLN A 112 -9.33 23.19 12.59
C GLN A 112 -8.45 23.98 13.58
N LEU A 113 -7.60 24.87 13.07
CA LEU A 113 -6.71 25.78 13.82
C LEU A 113 -7.46 26.96 14.44
N ARG A 114 -8.70 27.24 14.03
CA ARG A 114 -9.62 28.12 14.77
C ARG A 114 -9.86 27.49 16.15
N LYS A 115 -9.05 27.94 17.12
CA LYS A 115 -9.10 27.70 18.58
C LYS A 115 -9.83 26.42 19.01
N LYS A 116 -9.06 25.42 19.51
CA LYS A 116 -9.54 24.20 20.18
C LYS A 116 -10.90 24.44 20.83
N THR A 117 -11.94 23.85 20.26
CA THR A 117 -13.29 23.99 20.82
C THR A 117 -13.28 23.45 22.24
N ALA A 118 -14.09 24.04 23.15
CA ALA A 118 -14.16 23.64 24.56
C ALA A 118 -14.31 22.11 24.77
N LYS A 119 -14.91 21.41 23.78
CA LYS A 119 -15.08 19.96 23.73
C LYS A 119 -13.77 19.17 23.59
N GLN A 120 -12.79 19.66 22.81
CA GLN A 120 -11.49 19.00 22.65
C GLN A 120 -10.63 19.18 23.90
N LEU A 121 -10.66 20.37 24.51
CA LEU A 121 -9.95 20.62 25.76
C LEU A 121 -10.49 19.75 26.91
N ALA A 122 -11.81 19.59 26.99
CA ALA A 122 -12.45 18.71 27.97
C ALA A 122 -12.09 17.23 27.77
N ARG A 123 -11.94 16.77 26.52
CA ARG A 123 -11.53 15.39 26.23
C ARG A 123 -10.06 15.14 26.59
N GLU A 124 -9.17 16.06 26.25
CA GLU A 124 -7.74 15.96 26.61
C GLU A 124 -7.53 16.02 28.15
N GLN A 125 -8.35 16.78 28.87
CA GLN A 125 -8.37 16.78 30.34
C GLN A 125 -8.92 15.48 30.92
N ALA A 126 -9.96 14.89 30.31
CA ALA A 126 -10.49 13.59 30.71
C ALA A 126 -9.46 12.47 30.50
N ASP A 127 -8.77 12.45 29.35
CA ASP A 127 -7.75 11.45 29.03
C ASP A 127 -6.54 11.56 29.97
N LYS A 128 -6.11 12.79 30.32
CA LYS A 128 -5.05 13.02 31.33
C LYS A 128 -5.48 12.59 32.72
N ALA A 129 -6.71 12.91 33.13
CA ALA A 129 -7.24 12.48 34.43
C ALA A 129 -7.35 10.95 34.51
N GLU A 130 -7.68 10.28 33.41
CA GLU A 130 -7.73 8.81 33.34
C GLU A 130 -6.33 8.19 33.44
N ALA A 131 -5.32 8.76 32.75
CA ALA A 131 -3.93 8.33 32.86
C ALA A 131 -3.36 8.53 34.28
N ASP A 132 -3.68 9.65 34.92
CA ASP A 132 -3.27 9.93 36.30
C ASP A 132 -3.93 8.95 37.28
N GLN A 133 -5.21 8.63 37.10
CA GLN A 133 -5.90 7.60 37.89
C GLN A 133 -5.30 6.21 37.69
N ALA A 134 -4.95 5.85 36.45
CA ALA A 134 -4.27 4.59 36.16
C ALA A 134 -2.92 4.51 36.89
N SER A 135 -2.12 5.58 36.87
CA SER A 135 -0.83 5.64 37.58
C SER A 135 -0.97 5.58 39.11
N GLN A 136 -2.05 6.15 39.66
CA GLN A 136 -2.38 6.06 41.08
C GLN A 136 -2.79 4.64 41.46
N SER A 137 -3.61 3.99 40.64
CA SER A 137 -4.02 2.60 40.85
C SER A 137 -2.82 1.63 40.85
N LEU A 138 -1.83 1.87 39.98
CA LEU A 138 -0.57 1.13 39.93
C LEU A 138 0.22 1.23 41.24
N ARG A 139 0.38 2.44 41.78
CA ARG A 139 1.07 2.65 43.06
C ARG A 139 0.32 2.04 44.24
N GLU A 140 -1.01 2.09 44.23
CA GLU A 140 -1.82 1.50 45.29
C GLU A 140 -1.73 -0.04 45.31
N VAL A 141 -1.80 -0.67 44.14
CA VAL A 141 -1.65 -2.12 43.97
C VAL A 141 -0.26 -2.55 44.41
N TYR A 142 0.79 -1.86 43.93
CA TYR A 142 2.17 -2.12 44.35
C TYR A 142 2.34 -1.99 45.87
N ARG A 143 1.82 -0.93 46.49
CA ARG A 143 1.89 -0.74 47.95
C ARG A 143 1.20 -1.87 48.72
N LYS A 144 0.04 -2.34 48.25
CA LYS A 144 -0.70 -3.46 48.87
C LYS A 144 0.08 -4.78 48.75
N LEU A 145 0.66 -5.05 47.59
CA LEU A 145 1.52 -6.21 47.35
C LEU A 145 2.74 -6.21 48.26
N VAL A 146 3.48 -5.10 48.30
CA VAL A 146 4.67 -4.94 49.15
C VAL A 146 4.32 -5.12 50.64
N SER A 147 3.18 -4.61 51.09
CA SER A 147 2.72 -4.76 52.48
C SER A 147 2.36 -6.21 52.83
N ALA A 148 1.76 -6.96 51.91
CA ALA A 148 1.38 -8.37 52.11
C ALA A 148 2.56 -9.34 52.00
N LEU A 149 3.53 -9.03 51.14
CA LEU A 149 4.70 -9.85 50.83
C LEU A 149 5.95 -9.51 51.65
N HIS A 150 5.88 -8.60 52.64
CA HIS A 150 7.08 -8.14 53.34
C HIS A 150 7.79 -9.30 54.08
N PRO A 151 9.02 -9.70 53.66
CA PRO A 151 9.70 -10.89 54.16
C PRO A 151 10.15 -10.78 55.62
N ASP A 152 10.21 -9.56 56.15
CA ASP A 152 10.67 -9.23 57.51
C ASP A 152 9.63 -9.53 58.61
N ARG A 153 8.41 -9.95 58.23
CA ARG A 153 7.32 -10.30 59.16
C ARG A 153 7.09 -11.81 59.30
N GLU A 154 7.86 -12.65 58.62
CA GLU A 154 7.69 -14.11 58.69
C GLU A 154 8.78 -14.81 59.52
N PRO A 155 8.39 -15.59 60.54
CA PRO A 155 9.31 -16.36 61.36
C PRO A 155 9.72 -17.70 60.74
N ASP A 156 9.03 -18.18 59.69
CA ASP A 156 9.36 -19.42 58.98
C ASP A 156 10.34 -19.15 57.82
N ALA A 157 11.42 -19.92 57.77
CA ALA A 157 12.49 -19.77 56.80
C ALA A 157 12.06 -20.13 55.36
N GLN A 158 11.15 -21.10 55.19
CA GLN A 158 10.69 -21.52 53.85
C GLN A 158 9.73 -20.50 53.22
N GLU A 159 8.77 -19.99 54.00
CA GLU A 159 7.84 -18.96 53.52
C GLU A 159 8.57 -17.62 53.25
N ARG A 160 9.62 -17.31 54.02
CA ARG A 160 10.45 -16.13 53.77
C ARG A 160 11.18 -16.17 52.42
N GLU A 161 11.71 -17.32 52.02
CA GLU A 161 12.36 -17.49 50.71
C GLU A 161 11.33 -17.35 49.57
N ARG A 162 10.15 -17.95 49.74
CA ARG A 162 9.03 -17.84 48.81
C ARG A 162 8.54 -16.40 48.63
N LYS A 163 8.36 -15.66 49.72
CA LYS A 163 7.99 -14.23 49.70
C LYS A 163 9.07 -13.36 49.07
N THR A 164 10.35 -13.69 49.28
CA THR A 164 11.46 -12.97 48.64
C THR A 164 11.41 -13.10 47.12
N GLY A 165 11.13 -14.31 46.59
CA GLY A 165 10.96 -14.52 45.15
C GLY A 165 9.74 -13.80 44.55
N LEU A 166 8.61 -13.81 45.27
CA LEU A 166 7.41 -13.06 44.86
C LEU A 166 7.65 -11.55 44.89
N MET A 167 8.35 -11.02 45.89
CA MET A 167 8.72 -9.62 45.99
C MET A 167 9.62 -9.17 44.83
N GLN A 168 10.56 -10.00 44.39
CA GLN A 168 11.38 -9.71 43.22
C GLN A 168 10.55 -9.62 41.93
N ARG A 169 9.57 -10.51 41.74
CA ARG A 169 8.63 -10.45 40.60
C ARG A 169 7.77 -9.19 40.65
N VAL A 170 7.31 -8.78 41.83
CA VAL A 170 6.54 -7.53 42.04
C VAL A 170 7.38 -6.31 41.66
N ASN A 171 8.64 -6.23 42.09
CA ASN A 171 9.52 -5.12 41.74
C ASN A 171 9.78 -5.03 40.23
N GLN A 172 10.04 -6.17 39.56
CA GLN A 172 10.24 -6.22 38.11
C GLN A 172 9.01 -5.77 37.32
N ALA A 173 7.81 -6.17 37.76
CA ALA A 173 6.57 -5.75 37.13
C ALA A 173 6.30 -4.25 37.33
N TYR A 174 6.62 -3.71 38.51
CA TYR A 174 6.52 -2.28 38.78
C TYR A 174 7.49 -1.45 37.93
N ASP A 175 8.75 -1.88 37.79
CA ASP A 175 9.76 -1.18 36.97
C ASP A 175 9.36 -1.14 35.48
N LYS A 176 8.66 -2.17 35.00
CA LYS A 176 8.13 -2.23 33.63
C LYS A 176 6.80 -1.51 33.44
N GLY A 177 6.18 -1.01 34.51
CA GLY A 177 4.82 -0.46 34.47
C GLY A 177 3.75 -1.51 34.15
N ASP A 178 4.05 -2.79 34.33
CA ASP A 178 3.17 -3.91 33.98
C ASP A 178 2.13 -4.14 35.09
N LEU A 179 1.08 -3.33 35.05
CA LEU A 179 -0.04 -3.39 35.99
C LEU A 179 -0.73 -4.76 35.96
N LEU A 180 -0.77 -5.43 34.81
CA LEU A 180 -1.39 -6.75 34.66
C LEU A 180 -0.59 -7.80 35.45
N GLN A 181 0.73 -7.79 35.32
CA GLN A 181 1.59 -8.71 36.06
C GLN A 181 1.57 -8.44 37.57
N LEU A 182 1.50 -7.17 38.00
CA LEU A 182 1.30 -6.83 39.42
C LEU A 182 -0.04 -7.36 39.95
N LEU A 183 -1.11 -7.19 39.19
CA LEU A 183 -2.44 -7.67 39.58
C LEU A 183 -2.55 -9.20 39.52
N GLN A 184 -1.86 -9.86 38.59
CA GLN A 184 -1.77 -11.32 38.53
C GLN A 184 -1.01 -11.87 39.75
N LEU A 185 0.07 -11.22 40.16
CA LEU A 185 0.78 -11.54 41.41
C LEU A 185 -0.12 -11.32 42.63
N GLN A 186 -1.00 -10.31 42.59
CA GLN A 186 -1.99 -10.10 43.64
C GLN A 186 -3.03 -11.23 43.69
N LEU A 187 -3.48 -11.73 42.54
CA LEU A 187 -4.38 -12.89 42.46
C LEU A 187 -3.70 -14.20 42.87
N GLU A 188 -2.42 -14.41 42.52
CA GLU A 188 -1.63 -15.55 42.99
C GLU A 188 -1.53 -15.56 44.52
N LEU A 189 -1.52 -14.39 45.17
CA LEU A 189 -1.59 -14.24 46.63
C LEU A 189 -3.01 -14.42 47.17
N GLU A 190 -4.02 -13.85 46.50
CA GLU A 190 -5.43 -13.93 46.90
C GLU A 190 -6.06 -15.33 46.66
N HIS A 191 -5.46 -16.20 45.84
CA HIS A 191 -5.82 -17.62 45.77
C HIS A 191 -5.68 -18.35 47.12
N ILE A 192 -5.03 -17.74 48.12
CA ILE A 192 -4.96 -18.24 49.51
C ILE A 192 -6.22 -17.83 50.31
N ASP A 193 -6.99 -16.82 49.87
CA ASP A 193 -8.22 -16.34 50.52
C ASP A 193 -9.45 -16.42 49.58
N PRO A 194 -10.25 -17.50 49.65
CA PRO A 194 -11.41 -17.74 48.79
C PRO A 194 -12.50 -16.66 48.86
N GLN A 195 -12.53 -15.81 49.89
CA GLN A 195 -13.54 -14.74 50.01
C GLN A 195 -13.18 -13.47 49.22
N ALA A 196 -11.90 -13.23 48.93
CA ALA A 196 -11.45 -12.06 48.17
C ALA A 196 -11.85 -12.15 46.68
N MET A 197 -11.89 -13.37 46.12
CA MET A 197 -12.27 -13.67 44.72
C MET A 197 -13.67 -13.17 44.34
N ALA A 198 -14.64 -13.20 45.27
CA ALA A 198 -16.01 -12.75 45.01
C ALA A 198 -16.16 -11.21 45.01
N SER A 199 -15.13 -10.48 45.48
CA SER A 199 -15.13 -9.03 45.61
C SER A 199 -14.44 -8.29 44.47
N LEU A 200 -14.08 -9.00 43.38
CA LEU A 200 -13.54 -8.38 42.17
C LEU A 200 -14.49 -7.30 41.66
N SER A 201 -14.17 -6.04 41.94
CA SER A 201 -15.04 -4.92 41.60
C SER A 201 -15.14 -4.81 40.07
N GLU A 202 -16.35 -4.64 39.55
CA GLU A 202 -16.61 -4.51 38.11
C GLU A 202 -15.73 -3.43 37.44
N SER A 203 -15.34 -2.40 38.21
CA SER A 203 -14.37 -1.38 37.81
C SER A 203 -12.98 -1.93 37.46
N ARG A 204 -12.48 -2.93 38.20
CA ARG A 204 -11.18 -3.56 37.92
C ARG A 204 -11.25 -4.45 36.67
N LEU A 205 -12.35 -5.21 36.49
CA LEU A 205 -12.58 -6.00 35.27
C LEU A 205 -12.63 -5.14 34.00
N LYS A 206 -13.26 -3.97 34.06
CA LYS A 206 -13.25 -3.01 32.94
C LYS A 206 -11.84 -2.50 32.66
N HIS A 207 -11.06 -2.22 33.69
CA HIS A 207 -9.67 -1.79 33.55
C HIS A 207 -8.78 -2.90 32.93
N PHE A 208 -8.93 -4.17 33.35
CA PHE A 208 -8.25 -5.31 32.72
C PHE A 208 -8.55 -5.44 31.24
N ASN A 209 -9.84 -5.38 30.87
CA ASN A 209 -10.24 -5.44 29.47
C ASN A 209 -9.68 -4.28 28.65
N LYS A 210 -9.46 -3.11 29.25
CA LYS A 210 -8.82 -1.97 28.59
C LYS A 210 -7.35 -2.25 28.31
N ILE A 211 -6.58 -2.66 29.32
CA ILE A 211 -5.15 -2.96 29.16
C ILE A 211 -4.92 -4.12 28.18
N LEU A 212 -5.73 -5.17 28.26
CA LEU A 212 -5.63 -6.30 27.33
C LEU A 212 -5.92 -5.89 25.88
N LYS A 213 -6.82 -4.93 25.66
CA LYS A 213 -7.05 -4.36 24.33
C LYS A 213 -5.86 -3.53 23.87
N GLU A 214 -5.31 -2.68 24.72
CA GLU A 214 -4.12 -1.88 24.41
C GLU A 214 -2.91 -2.77 24.07
N GLN A 215 -2.69 -3.85 24.82
CA GLN A 215 -1.63 -4.83 24.53
C GLN A 215 -1.90 -5.62 23.24
N LEU A 216 -3.16 -5.98 22.97
CA LEU A 216 -3.53 -6.64 21.73
C LEU A 216 -3.27 -5.72 20.53
N GLU A 217 -3.62 -4.45 20.64
CA GLU A 217 -3.33 -3.43 19.63
C GLU A 217 -1.81 -3.24 19.45
N GLU A 218 -1.02 -3.23 20.52
CA GLU A 218 0.45 -3.15 20.45
C GLU A 218 1.05 -4.35 19.72
N ILE A 219 0.61 -5.57 20.04
CA ILE A 219 1.06 -6.79 19.37
C ILE A 219 0.64 -6.79 17.90
N ASP A 220 -0.58 -6.37 17.58
CA ASP A 220 -1.05 -6.28 16.19
C ASP A 220 -0.22 -5.27 15.38
N LEU A 221 0.19 -4.15 16.01
CA LEU A 221 1.10 -3.19 15.40
C LEU A 221 2.52 -3.75 15.21
N GLU A 222 3.03 -4.52 16.17
CA GLU A 222 4.33 -5.17 16.06
C GLU A 222 4.33 -6.21 14.93
N ILE A 223 3.29 -7.05 14.85
CA ILE A 223 3.08 -8.00 13.76
C ILE A 223 3.06 -7.25 12.42
N SER A 224 2.27 -6.18 12.33
CA SER A 224 2.17 -5.37 11.10
C SER A 224 3.52 -4.79 10.69
N ARG A 225 4.32 -4.33 11.66
CA ARG A 225 5.66 -3.78 11.41
C ARG A 225 6.64 -4.83 10.90
N LEU A 226 6.56 -6.06 11.40
CA LEU A 226 7.38 -7.19 10.95
C LEU A 226 6.92 -7.74 9.59
N GLU A 227 5.61 -7.74 9.33
CA GLU A 227 5.04 -8.21 8.07
C GLU A 227 5.24 -7.22 6.91
N MET A 228 5.24 -5.91 7.16
CA MET A 228 5.31 -4.88 6.12
C MET A 228 6.49 -5.05 5.13
N PRO A 229 7.75 -5.27 5.59
CA PRO A 229 8.87 -5.51 4.67
C PRO A 229 8.65 -6.74 3.78
N LEU A 230 8.13 -7.83 4.35
CA LEU A 230 7.87 -9.07 3.63
C LEU A 230 6.76 -8.86 2.58
N ARG A 231 5.68 -8.16 2.94
CA ARG A 231 4.58 -7.80 2.03
C ARG A 231 5.08 -7.00 0.84
N HIS A 232 5.98 -6.03 1.08
CA HIS A 232 6.56 -5.25 0.01
C HIS A 232 7.44 -6.09 -0.93
N GLN A 233 8.26 -7.00 -0.38
CA GLN A 233 9.13 -7.87 -1.17
C GLN A 233 8.37 -8.83 -2.08
N ILE A 234 7.22 -9.35 -1.64
CA ILE A 234 6.40 -10.29 -2.42
C ILE A 234 5.25 -9.58 -3.17
N ASN A 235 5.23 -8.24 -3.18
CA ASN A 235 4.18 -7.42 -3.79
C ASN A 235 2.75 -7.82 -3.36
N LEU A 236 2.57 -8.14 -2.08
CA LEU A 236 1.27 -8.51 -1.51
C LEU A 236 0.42 -7.26 -1.27
N ALA A 237 -0.85 -7.31 -1.67
CA ALA A 237 -1.80 -6.27 -1.30
C ALA A 237 -1.99 -6.22 0.23
N GLY A 238 -2.07 -4.99 0.78
CA GLY A 238 -2.18 -4.75 2.22
C GLY A 238 -3.43 -5.34 2.90
N SER A 239 -4.41 -5.79 2.13
CA SER A 239 -5.65 -6.43 2.61
C SER A 239 -5.55 -7.95 2.75
N VAL A 240 -4.53 -8.60 2.20
CA VAL A 240 -4.40 -10.06 2.21
C VAL A 240 -3.73 -10.50 3.50
N LYS A 241 -4.43 -11.30 4.31
CA LYS A 241 -3.88 -11.84 5.56
C LYS A 241 -2.75 -12.82 5.26
N LEU A 242 -1.58 -12.60 5.86
CA LEU A 242 -0.47 -13.53 5.76
C LEU A 242 -0.74 -14.73 6.68
N VAL A 243 -0.84 -15.92 6.09
CA VAL A 243 -0.89 -17.18 6.81
C VAL A 243 0.40 -17.93 6.48
N PRO A 244 1.26 -18.25 7.47
CA PRO A 244 2.57 -18.88 7.21
C PRO A 244 2.49 -20.14 6.34
N GLU A 245 1.44 -20.94 6.54
CA GLU A 245 1.19 -22.18 5.79
C GLU A 245 0.86 -21.95 4.31
N GLN A 246 0.31 -20.78 3.97
CA GLN A 246 -0.06 -20.41 2.60
C GLN A 246 1.07 -19.71 1.85
N PHE A 247 2.15 -19.35 2.56
CA PHE A 247 3.26 -18.59 1.99
C PHE A 247 4.01 -19.35 0.88
N MET A 248 4.39 -20.61 1.14
CA MET A 248 5.10 -21.43 0.16
C MET A 248 4.24 -21.76 -1.08
N PRO A 249 2.95 -22.15 -0.94
CA PRO A 249 2.04 -22.29 -2.08
C PRO A 249 1.92 -21.00 -2.90
N MET A 250 1.80 -19.84 -2.26
CA MET A 250 1.69 -18.56 -2.96
C MET A 250 2.95 -18.26 -3.78
N LEU A 251 4.14 -18.39 -3.18
CA LEU A 251 5.40 -18.20 -3.91
C LEU A 251 5.55 -19.19 -5.07
N SER A 252 5.09 -20.43 -4.91
CA SER A 252 5.16 -21.42 -5.99
C SER A 252 4.29 -21.03 -7.20
N LEU A 253 3.13 -20.42 -6.93
CA LEU A 253 2.23 -19.90 -7.96
C LEU A 253 2.86 -18.72 -8.69
N ASP A 254 3.46 -17.78 -7.94
CA ASP A 254 4.14 -16.62 -8.52
C ASP A 254 5.34 -17.02 -9.36
N ILE A 255 6.17 -17.96 -8.88
CA ILE A 255 7.28 -18.52 -9.66
C ILE A 255 6.76 -19.18 -10.95
N ALA A 256 5.67 -19.94 -10.86
CA ALA A 256 5.08 -20.57 -12.03
C ALA A 256 4.48 -19.56 -13.02
N GLN A 257 3.95 -18.43 -12.53
CA GLN A 257 3.50 -17.32 -13.35
C GLN A 257 4.68 -16.63 -14.04
N LEU A 258 5.70 -16.21 -13.29
CA LEU A 258 6.90 -15.57 -13.84
C LEU A 258 7.63 -16.44 -14.87
N LYS A 259 7.66 -17.76 -14.68
CA LYS A 259 8.19 -18.70 -15.68
C LYS A 259 7.38 -18.68 -16.97
N ARG A 260 6.05 -18.72 -16.86
CA ARG A 260 5.16 -18.64 -18.03
C ARG A 260 5.34 -17.30 -18.76
N ASP A 261 5.40 -16.19 -18.02
CA ASP A 261 5.61 -14.86 -18.59
C ASP A 261 6.96 -14.77 -19.30
N THR A 262 8.03 -15.31 -18.68
CA THR A 262 9.36 -15.38 -19.28
C THR A 262 9.36 -16.18 -20.58
N ASP A 263 8.69 -17.34 -20.59
CA ASP A 263 8.59 -18.19 -21.77
C ASP A 263 7.76 -17.53 -22.87
N GLN A 264 6.68 -16.83 -22.51
CA GLN A 264 5.86 -16.05 -23.44
C GLN A 264 6.68 -14.93 -24.08
N VAL A 265 7.44 -14.15 -23.31
CA VAL A 265 8.33 -13.10 -23.84
C VAL A 265 9.40 -13.68 -24.76
N LYS A 266 10.02 -14.80 -24.38
CA LYS A 266 10.99 -15.50 -25.24
C LYS A 266 10.37 -15.94 -26.57
N GLN A 267 9.16 -16.51 -26.52
CA GLN A 267 8.42 -16.88 -27.73
C GLN A 267 8.15 -15.66 -28.60
N GLN A 268 7.65 -14.57 -28.02
CA GLN A 268 7.41 -13.31 -28.73
C GLN A 268 8.66 -12.74 -29.40
N LEU A 269 9.81 -12.77 -28.71
CA LEU A 269 11.11 -12.34 -29.28
C LEU A 269 11.61 -13.25 -30.40
N SER A 270 11.20 -14.52 -30.40
CA SER A 270 11.54 -15.50 -31.44
C SER A 270 10.60 -15.50 -32.64
N LEU A 271 9.37 -14.96 -32.50
CA LEU A 271 8.36 -14.89 -33.57
C LEU A 271 8.92 -14.35 -34.89
N PRO A 272 9.68 -13.23 -34.91
CA PRO A 272 10.16 -12.65 -36.17
C PRO A 272 11.20 -13.53 -36.90
N LYS A 273 11.78 -14.53 -36.21
CA LYS A 273 12.73 -15.50 -36.81
C LYS A 273 12.01 -16.63 -37.55
N ASN A 274 10.74 -16.88 -37.27
CA ASN A 274 9.94 -17.94 -37.89
C ASN A 274 8.86 -17.32 -38.80
N LEU A 275 9.17 -17.18 -40.09
CA LEU A 275 8.32 -16.49 -41.07
C LEU A 275 6.87 -17.04 -41.14
N PRO A 276 6.61 -18.37 -41.18
CA PRO A 276 5.25 -18.91 -41.11
C PRO A 276 4.48 -18.54 -39.83
N ALA A 277 5.12 -18.64 -38.66
CA ALA A 277 4.50 -18.28 -37.39
C ALA A 277 4.24 -16.76 -37.31
N PHE A 278 5.19 -15.96 -37.80
CA PHE A 278 5.06 -14.51 -37.86
C PHE A 278 3.90 -14.05 -38.75
N LYS A 279 3.70 -14.68 -39.91
CA LYS A 279 2.56 -14.39 -40.79
C LYS A 279 1.21 -14.73 -40.15
N ARG A 280 1.13 -15.84 -39.41
CA ARG A 280 -0.08 -16.19 -38.65
C ARG A 280 -0.39 -15.14 -37.59
N TRP A 281 0.63 -14.74 -36.83
CA TRP A 281 0.52 -13.67 -35.84
C TRP A 281 0.08 -12.33 -36.47
N ILE A 282 0.64 -11.92 -37.60
CA ILE A 282 0.20 -10.69 -38.31
C ILE A 282 -1.28 -10.78 -38.68
N LYS A 283 -1.76 -11.94 -39.11
CA LYS A 283 -3.18 -12.17 -39.46
C LYS A 283 -4.09 -12.08 -38.22
N GLU A 284 -3.65 -12.57 -37.08
CA GLU A 284 -4.36 -12.42 -35.80
C GLU A 284 -4.43 -10.94 -35.37
N GLN A 285 -3.33 -10.19 -35.53
CA GLN A 285 -3.32 -8.75 -35.28
C GLN A 285 -4.23 -7.97 -36.25
N GLU A 286 -4.29 -8.38 -37.53
CA GLU A 286 -5.21 -7.79 -38.50
C GLU A 286 -6.67 -7.98 -38.09
N TRP A 287 -7.03 -9.17 -37.61
CA TRP A 287 -8.35 -9.44 -37.04
C TRP A 287 -8.60 -8.53 -35.83
N ALA A 288 -7.67 -8.48 -34.87
CA ALA A 288 -7.83 -7.71 -33.63
C ALA A 288 -8.06 -6.22 -33.92
N LEU A 289 -7.30 -5.64 -34.86
CA LEU A 289 -7.46 -4.26 -35.30
C LEU A 289 -8.83 -4.02 -35.97
N ARG A 290 -9.31 -4.96 -36.78
CA ARG A 290 -10.64 -4.88 -37.41
C ARG A 290 -11.77 -5.02 -36.39
N ALA A 291 -11.63 -5.91 -35.41
CA ALA A 291 -12.59 -6.09 -34.32
C ALA A 291 -12.68 -4.83 -33.46
N LYS A 292 -11.54 -4.23 -33.09
CA LYS A 292 -11.49 -2.96 -32.34
C LYS A 292 -12.20 -1.82 -33.07
N LYS A 293 -12.02 -1.72 -34.39
CA LYS A 293 -12.70 -0.72 -35.23
C LYS A 293 -14.21 -0.96 -35.38
N LYS A 294 -14.66 -2.21 -35.34
CA LYS A 294 -16.08 -2.59 -35.55
C LYS A 294 -16.90 -2.59 -34.27
N TYR A 295 -16.29 -2.89 -33.12
CA TYR A 295 -17.01 -3.11 -31.85
C TYR A 295 -16.65 -2.12 -30.75
N GLY A 296 -15.75 -1.16 -30.98
CA GLY A 296 -15.55 -0.01 -30.09
C GLY A 296 -15.11 -0.34 -28.66
N GLY A 297 -14.44 -1.48 -28.43
CA GLY A 297 -14.07 -1.93 -27.08
C GLY A 297 -12.75 -2.70 -27.06
N GLY A 298 -11.90 -2.38 -26.10
CA GLY A 298 -10.57 -2.95 -25.92
C GLY A 298 -10.61 -4.44 -25.57
N PHE A 299 -10.11 -5.27 -26.48
CA PHE A 299 -9.44 -6.51 -26.12
C PHE A 299 -7.94 -6.25 -26.30
N ASP A 300 -7.30 -5.81 -25.23
CA ASP A 300 -5.83 -5.82 -25.16
C ASP A 300 -5.41 -7.29 -24.98
N PHE A 301 -4.84 -7.89 -26.02
CA PHE A 301 -4.02 -9.08 -25.89
C PHE A 301 -2.57 -8.62 -25.73
N PHE A 302 -2.23 -8.19 -24.51
CA PHE A 302 -0.86 -8.13 -24.01
C PHE A 302 -0.86 -8.61 -22.57
#